data_AF-A0AB40B9Y1-F1
#
_entry.id   AF-A0AB40B9Y1-F1
#
_cell.length_a   1.000
_cell.length_b   1.000
_cell.length_c   1.000
_cell.angle_alpha   90.00
_cell.angle_beta   90.00
_cell.angle_gamma   90.00
#
_symmetry.space_group_name_H-M   'P 1'
#
loop_
_entity.id
_entity.type
_entity.pdbx_description
1 polymer ?
#
loop_
_entity_poly.entity_id
_entity_poly.type
_entity_poly.pdbx_seq_one_letter_code
_entity_poly.pdbx_strand_id
1 'polypeptide(L)'
;MQNRFPEASTELLILMSYLDPRDSFSKFNTHKLLRLTKLYLGGFTIIECMMLKDQLATFIYEVRDDDDFIDIGDLGGFARKMVETGKHAIFPLINRLIELELVLPVETASVERVFFSFNVVKTDLRKEMGDEWMNDSLVVYIEWEVFATIDNEVVLQRF
;
A
#
# COMPACT_ATOMS: atom_id res chain seq x y z
N MET A 1 -30.11 -0.95 -3.54
CA MET A 1 -28.96 -0.35 -4.24
C MET A 1 -28.58 0.94 -3.53
N GLN A 2 -27.55 0.94 -2.68
CA GLN A 2 -27.07 2.13 -1.98
C GLN A 2 -25.54 2.16 -2.02
N ASN A 3 -25.03 3.16 -2.75
CA ASN A 3 -23.75 3.87 -2.59
C ASN A 3 -22.60 3.16 -1.84
N ARG A 4 -22.02 2.12 -2.45
CA ARG A 4 -20.75 1.50 -1.99
C ARG A 4 -19.49 2.25 -2.44
N PHE A 5 -19.66 3.30 -3.25
CA PHE A 5 -18.59 4.10 -3.85
C PHE A 5 -17.78 4.99 -2.87
N PRO A 6 -18.34 5.54 -1.77
CA PRO A 6 -17.55 6.34 -0.82
C PRO A 6 -16.57 5.51 0.02
N GLU A 7 -16.81 4.21 0.19
CA GLU A 7 -16.19 3.44 1.26
C GLU A 7 -14.69 3.19 1.00
N ALA A 8 -14.30 2.73 -0.20
CA ALA A 8 -12.89 2.46 -0.46
C ALA A 8 -12.05 3.71 -0.79
N SER A 9 -12.66 4.84 -1.21
CA SER A 9 -11.96 6.13 -1.28
C SER A 9 -11.71 6.70 0.10
N THR A 10 -12.69 6.59 1.02
CA THR A 10 -12.46 6.91 2.43
C THR A 10 -11.45 5.97 3.07
N GLU A 11 -11.45 4.68 2.72
CA GLU A 11 -10.48 3.72 3.24
C GLU A 11 -9.06 4.04 2.79
N LEU A 12 -8.85 4.40 1.52
CA LEU A 12 -7.55 4.80 1.01
C LEU A 12 -7.03 6.06 1.73
N LEU A 13 -7.87 7.09 1.90
CA LEU A 13 -7.52 8.31 2.65
C LEU A 13 -7.20 8.01 4.13
N ILE A 14 -7.94 7.10 4.74
CA ILE A 14 -7.68 6.65 6.11
C ILE A 14 -6.32 5.93 6.17
N LEU A 15 -6.02 5.04 5.23
CA LEU A 15 -4.77 4.28 5.22
C LEU A 15 -3.54 5.18 4.94
N MET A 16 -3.70 6.22 4.13
CA MET A 16 -2.67 7.24 3.91
C MET A 16 -2.35 8.05 5.16
N SER A 17 -3.34 8.32 6.01
CA SER A 17 -3.13 9.04 7.27
C SER A 17 -2.17 8.35 8.26
N TYR A 18 -1.80 7.09 8.01
CA TYR A 18 -0.80 6.36 8.79
C TYR A 18 0.65 6.72 8.40
N LEU A 19 0.89 7.45 7.30
CA LEU A 19 2.20 8.02 6.93
C LEU A 19 2.33 9.50 7.32
N ASP A 20 1.33 10.04 8.02
CA ASP A 20 1.28 11.43 8.46
C ASP A 20 2.46 11.76 9.40
N PRO A 21 3.35 12.70 9.02
CA PRO A 21 4.52 13.06 9.83
C PRO A 21 4.17 13.82 11.10
N ARG A 22 2.95 14.37 11.20
CA ARG A 22 2.50 15.14 12.35
C ARG A 22 2.55 14.32 13.63
N ASP A 23 2.83 15.00 14.74
CA ASP A 23 2.97 14.40 16.06
C ASP A 23 3.99 13.23 16.05
N SER A 24 5.10 13.37 15.32
CA SER A 24 6.18 12.36 15.24
C SER A 24 5.66 10.99 14.77
N PHE A 25 4.85 11.01 13.69
CA PHE A 25 4.24 9.82 13.13
C PHE A 25 3.42 9.01 14.16
N SER A 26 2.66 9.71 15.03
CA SER A 26 1.87 9.10 16.11
C SER A 26 0.86 8.06 15.62
N LYS A 27 0.33 8.27 14.42
CA LYS A 27 -0.64 7.36 13.78
C LYS A 27 0.02 6.16 13.12
N PHE A 28 1.34 6.12 12.98
CA PHE A 28 2.03 5.14 12.15
C PHE A 28 1.66 3.69 12.47
N ASN A 29 1.31 2.94 11.43
CA ASN A 29 0.99 1.53 11.55
C ASN A 29 1.40 0.76 10.29
N THR A 30 2.45 -0.05 10.42
CA THR A 30 2.98 -0.87 9.31
C THR A 30 1.92 -1.74 8.66
N HIS A 31 1.06 -2.40 9.44
CA HIS A 31 0.04 -3.29 8.87
C HIS A 31 -1.02 -2.53 8.06
N LYS A 32 -1.41 -1.34 8.53
CA LYS A 32 -2.35 -0.47 7.79
C LYS A 32 -1.69 0.06 6.51
N LEU A 33 -0.43 0.47 6.57
CA LEU A 33 0.31 0.94 5.39
C LEU A 33 0.55 -0.18 4.36
N LEU A 34 0.83 -1.40 4.79
CA LEU A 34 0.90 -2.57 3.90
C LEU A 34 -0.45 -2.91 3.24
N ARG A 35 -1.56 -2.42 3.77
CA ARG A 35 -2.86 -2.57 3.11
C ARG A 35 -3.00 -1.63 1.91
N LEU A 36 -2.26 -0.51 1.85
CA LEU A 36 -2.23 0.37 0.68
C LEU A 36 -1.76 -0.38 -0.56
N THR A 37 -0.73 -1.21 -0.47
CA THR A 37 -0.22 -1.97 -1.62
C THR A 37 -1.27 -2.92 -2.21
N LYS A 38 -2.22 -3.38 -1.40
CA LYS A 38 -3.35 -4.22 -1.85
C LYS A 38 -4.41 -3.41 -2.59
N LEU A 39 -4.58 -2.12 -2.26
CA LEU A 39 -5.52 -1.21 -2.92
C LEU A 39 -4.94 -0.64 -4.24
N TYR A 40 -3.63 -0.51 -4.33
CA TYR A 40 -2.90 -0.20 -5.56
C TYR A 40 -2.73 -1.46 -6.43
N LEU A 41 -3.82 -1.89 -7.08
CA LEU A 41 -3.84 -3.01 -8.02
C LEU A 41 -2.63 -2.99 -8.97
N GLY A 42 -1.80 -4.03 -8.90
CA GLY A 42 -0.66 -4.22 -9.81
C GLY A 42 0.51 -3.25 -9.58
N GLY A 43 0.43 -2.37 -8.58
CA GLY A 43 1.52 -1.44 -8.25
C GLY A 43 2.69 -2.14 -7.57
N PHE A 44 2.44 -3.16 -6.75
CA PHE A 44 3.46 -3.82 -5.95
C PHE A 44 3.43 -5.34 -6.15
N THR A 45 4.60 -5.93 -6.37
CA THR A 45 4.87 -7.37 -6.34
C THR A 45 4.91 -7.89 -4.90
N ILE A 46 4.93 -9.21 -4.72
CA ILE A 46 5.07 -9.84 -3.40
C ILE A 46 6.37 -9.42 -2.74
N ILE A 47 7.45 -9.48 -3.52
CA ILE A 47 8.80 -9.12 -3.08
C ILE A 47 8.82 -7.66 -2.65
N GLU A 48 8.21 -6.74 -3.42
CA GLU A 48 8.09 -5.34 -3.01
C GLU A 48 7.22 -5.17 -1.75
N CYS A 49 6.18 -5.99 -1.54
CA CYS A 49 5.40 -5.93 -0.29
C CYS A 49 6.22 -6.37 0.93
N MET A 50 7.06 -7.40 0.79
CA MET A 50 7.98 -7.84 1.84
C MET A 50 9.05 -6.77 2.11
N MET A 51 9.68 -6.25 1.05
CA MET A 51 10.68 -5.18 1.17
C MET A 51 10.09 -3.89 1.75
N LEU A 52 8.85 -3.56 1.41
CA LEU A 52 8.16 -2.40 1.98
C LEU A 52 7.92 -2.58 3.47
N LYS A 53 7.56 -3.79 3.93
CA LYS A 53 7.42 -4.08 5.36
C LYS A 53 8.71 -3.80 6.12
N ASP A 54 9.83 -4.26 5.56
CA ASP A 54 11.15 -4.08 6.16
C ASP A 54 11.57 -2.60 6.11
N GLN A 55 11.38 -1.92 4.98
CA GLN A 55 11.64 -0.49 4.86
C GLN A 55 10.80 0.32 5.85
N LEU A 56 9.51 0.02 6.02
CA LEU A 56 8.64 0.72 6.97
C LEU A 56 9.13 0.57 8.42
N ALA A 57 9.64 -0.61 8.78
CA ALA A 57 10.18 -0.85 10.12
C ALA A 57 11.47 -0.06 10.37
N THR A 58 12.37 0.01 9.40
CA THR A 58 13.61 0.81 9.49
C THR A 58 13.31 2.31 9.43
N PHE A 59 12.43 2.72 8.52
CA PHE A 59 12.07 4.12 8.29
C PHE A 59 11.55 4.79 9.56
N ILE A 60 10.60 4.16 10.26
CA ILE A 60 10.02 4.77 11.45
C ILE A 60 11.05 4.90 12.57
N TYR A 61 12.05 4.01 12.63
CA TYR A 61 13.14 4.13 13.59
C TYR A 61 14.08 5.28 13.25
N GLU A 62 14.37 5.48 11.97
CA GLU A 62 15.30 6.52 11.52
C GLU A 62 14.69 7.92 11.45
N VAL A 63 13.40 8.04 11.17
CA VAL A 63 12.76 9.32 10.81
C VAL A 63 11.94 9.92 11.95
N ARG A 64 11.48 9.10 12.90
CA ARG A 64 10.63 9.56 14.01
C ARG A 64 11.30 10.61 14.90
N ASP A 65 12.59 10.43 15.16
CA ASP A 65 13.40 11.30 16.02
C ASP A 65 14.39 12.16 15.22
N ASP A 66 14.21 12.25 13.90
CA ASP A 66 15.04 13.05 13.01
C ASP A 66 14.52 14.50 13.00
N ASP A 67 15.36 15.44 13.42
CA ASP A 67 15.05 16.87 13.47
C ASP A 67 14.62 17.43 12.09
N ASP A 68 15.08 16.83 11.00
CA ASP A 68 14.68 17.23 9.65
C ASP A 68 13.20 16.93 9.35
N PHE A 69 12.57 16.05 10.13
CA PHE A 69 11.19 15.59 9.95
C PHE A 69 10.22 16.07 11.03
N ILE A 70 10.69 16.91 11.95
CA ILE A 70 9.86 17.58 12.95
C ILE A 70 9.04 18.69 12.29
N ASP A 71 7.81 18.89 12.77
CA ASP A 71 6.90 19.98 12.39
C ASP A 71 6.55 20.05 10.88
N ILE A 72 6.65 18.94 10.16
CA ILE A 72 6.15 18.86 8.78
C ILE A 72 4.61 18.83 8.79
N GLY A 73 4.00 19.91 8.29
CA GLY A 73 2.55 20.10 8.35
C GLY A 73 1.74 19.43 7.24
N ASP A 74 2.38 19.00 6.16
CA ASP A 74 1.71 18.39 5.01
C ASP A 74 2.60 17.37 4.27
N LEU A 75 1.95 16.56 3.43
CA LEU A 75 2.59 15.50 2.66
C LEU A 75 3.59 16.05 1.61
N GLY A 76 3.36 17.24 1.06
CA GLY A 76 4.25 17.84 0.07
C GLY A 76 5.58 18.28 0.69
N GLY A 77 5.53 18.83 1.91
CA GLY A 77 6.70 19.12 2.74
C GLY A 77 7.44 17.84 3.12
N PHE A 78 6.71 16.78 3.47
CA PHE A 78 7.29 15.47 3.78
C PHE A 78 8.05 14.88 2.60
N ALA A 79 7.43 14.86 1.41
CA ALA A 79 8.06 14.40 0.18
C ALA A 79 9.32 15.22 -0.16
N ARG A 80 9.28 16.54 0.02
CA ARG A 80 10.44 17.40 -0.19
C ARG A 80 11.59 17.03 0.74
N LYS A 81 11.30 16.83 2.04
CA LYS A 81 12.31 16.44 3.03
C LYS A 81 12.91 15.06 2.76
N MET A 82 12.12 14.11 2.25
CA MET A 82 12.63 12.82 1.76
C MET A 82 13.66 12.98 0.64
N VAL A 83 13.47 13.96 -0.24
CA VAL A 83 14.43 14.26 -1.31
C VAL A 83 15.67 14.97 -0.78
N GLU A 84 15.48 16.04 0.02
CA GLU A 84 16.57 16.86 0.58
C GLU A 84 17.54 16.05 1.43
N THR A 85 17.03 15.12 2.24
CA THR A 85 17.83 14.27 3.13
C THR A 85 18.39 13.02 2.45
N GLY A 86 18.08 12.81 1.16
CA GLY A 86 18.49 11.61 0.43
C GLY A 86 17.72 10.33 0.80
N LYS A 87 16.81 10.40 1.78
CA LYS A 87 16.04 9.24 2.28
C LYS A 87 15.11 8.61 1.23
N HIS A 88 14.70 9.35 0.20
CA HIS A 88 13.97 8.81 -0.95
C HIS A 88 14.73 7.67 -1.67
N ALA A 89 16.06 7.73 -1.71
CA ALA A 89 16.89 6.67 -2.32
C ALA A 89 17.13 5.49 -1.37
N ILE A 90 17.10 5.74 -0.05
CA ILE A 90 17.25 4.72 1.00
C ILE A 90 15.94 3.93 1.17
N PHE A 91 14.80 4.61 1.06
CA PHE A 91 13.46 4.05 1.22
C PHE A 91 12.63 4.21 -0.06
N PRO A 92 13.04 3.59 -1.19
CA PRO A 92 12.40 3.80 -2.48
C PRO A 92 10.93 3.38 -2.52
N LEU A 93 10.52 2.37 -1.74
CA LEU A 93 9.13 1.90 -1.73
C LEU A 93 8.23 2.82 -0.90
N ILE A 94 8.76 3.42 0.16
CA ILE A 94 8.06 4.45 0.92
C ILE A 94 7.93 5.72 0.09
N ASN A 95 9.00 6.12 -0.60
CA ASN A 95 8.96 7.26 -1.52
C ASN A 95 7.90 7.06 -2.61
N ARG A 96 7.81 5.85 -3.16
CA ARG A 96 6.76 5.49 -4.13
C ARG A 96 5.35 5.61 -3.55
N LEU A 97 5.12 5.24 -2.28
CA LEU A 97 3.81 5.45 -1.63
C LEU A 97 3.45 6.93 -1.51
N ILE A 98 4.44 7.76 -1.14
CA ILE A 98 4.27 9.22 -1.03
C ILE A 98 3.94 9.83 -2.40
N GLU A 99 4.63 9.40 -3.46
CA GLU A 99 4.36 9.84 -4.83
C GLU A 99 2.93 9.48 -5.28
N LEU A 100 2.50 8.24 -5.02
CA LEU A 100 1.13 7.81 -5.32
C LEU A 100 0.10 8.65 -4.57
N GLU A 101 0.37 8.96 -3.30
CA GLU A 101 -0.48 9.81 -2.47
C GLU A 101 -0.52 11.26 -2.94
N LEU A 102 0.57 11.80 -3.48
CA LEU A 102 0.59 13.14 -4.06
C LEU A 102 -0.15 13.24 -5.41
N VAL A 103 -0.15 12.16 -6.20
CA VAL A 103 -0.80 12.12 -7.52
C VAL A 103 -2.31 11.89 -7.41
N LEU A 104 -2.76 11.10 -6.43
CA LEU A 104 -4.17 10.77 -6.27
C LEU A 104 -5.12 11.98 -6.11
N PRO A 105 -4.82 13.00 -5.28
CA PRO A 105 -5.64 14.21 -5.15
C PRO A 105 -5.89 14.92 -6.47
N VAL A 106 -4.92 14.86 -7.40
CA VAL A 106 -4.94 15.56 -8.69
C VAL A 106 -5.82 14.85 -9.72
N GLU A 107 -6.10 13.56 -9.56
CA GLU A 107 -6.84 12.74 -10.54
C GLU A 107 -8.27 12.31 -10.11
N THR A 108 -8.73 12.77 -8.94
CA THR A 108 -9.96 12.37 -8.21
C THR A 108 -11.30 12.42 -8.99
N ALA A 109 -11.39 13.01 -10.18
CA ALA A 109 -12.66 13.07 -10.92
C ALA A 109 -12.90 11.91 -11.91
N SER A 110 -11.85 11.33 -12.50
CA SER A 110 -11.97 10.48 -13.70
C SER A 110 -11.30 9.10 -13.57
N VAL A 111 -10.09 9.02 -13.02
CA VAL A 111 -9.30 7.78 -13.01
C VAL A 111 -9.62 6.90 -11.82
N GLU A 112 -9.96 7.51 -10.66
CA GLU A 112 -10.43 6.79 -9.47
C GLU A 112 -11.62 5.88 -9.77
N ARG A 113 -12.57 6.29 -10.63
CA ARG A 113 -13.71 5.45 -11.00
C ARG A 113 -13.29 4.14 -11.68
N VAL A 114 -12.30 4.21 -12.58
CA VAL A 114 -11.85 3.04 -13.35
C VAL A 114 -11.00 2.12 -12.49
N PHE A 115 -10.08 2.70 -11.71
CA PHE A 115 -9.22 1.96 -10.78
C PHE A 115 -10.03 1.28 -9.67
N PHE A 116 -11.07 1.96 -9.19
CA PHE A 116 -11.98 1.48 -8.15
C PHE A 116 -12.96 0.42 -8.65
N SER A 117 -13.53 0.57 -9.85
CA SER A 117 -14.39 -0.45 -10.45
C SER A 117 -13.65 -1.80 -10.57
N PHE A 118 -12.36 -1.76 -10.88
CA PHE A 118 -11.50 -2.95 -10.90
C PHE A 118 -11.28 -3.54 -9.49
N ASN A 119 -11.06 -2.67 -8.49
CA ASN A 119 -10.93 -3.06 -7.08
C ASN A 119 -12.20 -3.73 -6.53
N VAL A 120 -13.39 -3.14 -6.73
CA VAL A 120 -14.65 -3.69 -6.22
C VAL A 120 -14.93 -5.08 -6.79
N VAL A 121 -14.75 -5.26 -8.11
CA VAL A 121 -14.95 -6.56 -8.77
C VAL A 121 -14.00 -7.62 -8.19
N LYS A 122 -12.74 -7.26 -7.95
CA LYS A 122 -11.75 -8.18 -7.36
C LYS A 122 -12.01 -8.45 -5.87
N THR A 123 -12.53 -7.48 -5.12
CA THR A 123 -12.81 -7.61 -3.68
C THR A 123 -14.10 -8.42 -3.44
N ASP A 124 -15.11 -8.27 -4.29
CA ASP A 124 -16.33 -9.08 -4.23
C ASP A 124 -16.06 -10.55 -4.57
N LEU A 125 -15.13 -10.86 -5.49
CA LEU A 125 -14.65 -12.23 -5.72
C LEU A 125 -13.88 -12.82 -4.51
N ARG A 126 -13.34 -11.97 -3.62
CA ARG A 126 -12.61 -12.41 -2.42
C ARG A 126 -13.49 -12.51 -1.16
N LYS A 127 -14.60 -11.77 -1.09
CA LYS A 127 -15.55 -11.79 0.05
C LYS A 127 -16.31 -13.11 0.21
N GLU A 128 -16.17 -14.04 -0.74
CA GLU A 128 -16.66 -15.41 -0.61
C GLU A 128 -15.79 -16.30 0.30
N MET A 129 -14.59 -15.85 0.70
CA MET A 129 -13.73 -16.52 1.69
C MET A 129 -13.57 -15.66 2.95
N GLY A 130 -13.97 -16.20 4.10
CA GLY A 130 -14.24 -15.48 5.35
C GLY A 130 -13.05 -14.83 6.08
N ASP A 131 -13.40 -13.92 7.00
CA ASP A 131 -12.54 -12.90 7.63
C ASP A 131 -11.43 -13.39 8.59
N GLU A 132 -11.27 -14.71 8.79
CA GLU A 132 -10.21 -15.28 9.63
C GLU A 132 -8.85 -15.36 8.91
N TRP A 133 -8.82 -15.04 7.61
CA TRP A 133 -7.75 -15.38 6.68
C TRP A 133 -6.79 -14.23 6.34
N MET A 134 -6.71 -13.18 7.16
CA MET A 134 -5.87 -12.00 6.85
C MET A 134 -4.39 -12.17 7.22
N ASN A 135 -4.06 -13.03 8.19
CA ASN A 135 -2.68 -13.42 8.48
C ASN A 135 -2.19 -14.48 7.46
N ASP A 136 -3.07 -15.44 7.15
CA ASP A 136 -2.87 -16.43 6.08
C ASP A 136 -2.77 -15.78 4.70
N SER A 137 -3.39 -14.63 4.45
CA SER A 137 -3.36 -13.96 3.14
C SER A 137 -1.97 -13.62 2.61
N LEU A 138 -0.95 -13.45 3.46
CA LEU A 138 0.43 -13.29 2.99
C LEU A 138 1.01 -14.63 2.53
N VAL A 139 0.75 -15.71 3.28
CA VAL A 139 1.13 -17.09 2.94
C VAL A 139 0.42 -17.55 1.67
N VAL A 140 -0.89 -17.30 1.57
CA VAL A 140 -1.73 -17.59 0.41
C VAL A 140 -1.30 -16.81 -0.82
N TYR A 141 -0.83 -15.57 -0.65
CA TYR A 141 -0.36 -14.77 -1.78
C TYR A 141 0.96 -15.35 -2.32
N ILE A 142 1.86 -15.79 -1.43
CA ILE A 142 3.07 -16.56 -1.80
C ILE A 142 2.66 -17.85 -2.52
N GLU A 143 1.72 -18.61 -1.98
CA GLU A 143 1.23 -19.84 -2.61
C GLU A 143 0.59 -19.58 -3.98
N TRP A 144 -0.21 -18.51 -4.13
CA TRP A 144 -0.88 -18.17 -5.38
C TRP A 144 0.08 -17.69 -6.47
N GLU A 145 1.13 -16.91 -6.14
CA GLU A 145 2.15 -16.53 -7.12
C GLU A 145 2.99 -17.73 -7.56
N VAL A 146 3.30 -18.65 -6.65
CA VAL A 146 3.93 -19.94 -6.98
C VAL A 146 3.03 -20.77 -7.89
N PHE A 147 1.71 -20.82 -7.63
CA PHE A 147 0.76 -21.50 -8.51
C PHE A 147 0.61 -20.80 -9.88
N ALA A 148 0.65 -19.47 -9.93
CA ALA A 148 0.55 -18.71 -11.17
C ALA A 148 1.82 -18.76 -12.05
N THR A 149 2.95 -19.14 -11.46
CA THR A 149 4.23 -19.37 -12.17
C THR A 149 4.40 -20.83 -12.63
N ILE A 150 3.55 -21.75 -12.15
CA ILE A 150 3.49 -23.12 -12.66
C ILE A 150 2.59 -23.12 -13.90
N ASP A 151 3.18 -23.38 -15.06
CA ASP A 151 2.45 -23.50 -16.31
C ASP A 151 1.44 -24.67 -16.21
N ASN A 152 0.19 -24.43 -16.65
CA ASN A 152 -0.88 -25.44 -16.61
C ASN A 152 -0.51 -26.72 -17.38
N GLU A 153 0.44 -26.62 -18.31
CA GLU A 153 0.96 -27.77 -19.06
C GLU A 153 1.80 -28.75 -18.21
N VAL A 154 2.43 -28.31 -17.12
CA VAL A 154 3.25 -29.17 -16.24
C VAL A 154 2.38 -30.02 -15.32
N VAL A 155 1.18 -29.54 -14.97
CA VAL A 155 0.25 -30.25 -14.07
C VAL A 155 -0.45 -31.42 -14.79
N LEU A 156 -0.68 -31.30 -16.10
CA LEU A 156 -1.32 -32.34 -16.92
C LEU A 156 -0.39 -33.51 -17.31
N GLN A 157 0.92 -33.42 -17.07
CA GLN A 157 1.85 -34.54 -17.31
C GLN A 157 2.12 -35.43 -16.08
N ARG A 158 1.52 -35.12 -14.93
CA ARG A 158 1.73 -35.85 -13.66
C ARG A 158 0.50 -36.58 -13.12
N PHE A 159 -0.59 -36.61 -13.89
CA PHE A 159 -1.78 -37.41 -13.59
C PHE A 159 -2.20 -38.23 -14.81
#